data_AF-A0A523XU32-F1
#
_entry.id   AF-A0A523XU32-F1
#
_cell.length_a   1.000
_cell.length_b   1.000
_cell.length_c   1.000
_cell.angle_alpha   90.00
_cell.angle_beta   90.00
_cell.angle_gamma   90.00
#
_symmetry.space_group_name_H-M   'P 1'
#
loop_
_entity.id
_entity.type
_entity.pdbx_description
1 polymer ?
#
loop_
_entity_poly.entity_id
_entity_poly.type
_entity_poly.pdbx_seq_one_letter_code
_entity_poly.pdbx_strand_id
1 'polypeptide(L)'
;IPQGQARLQLESINLVVGTISRELHGSISKDAVISTDPPAGTRAPAGTVVNIKISSGESLVTVPSVFKKSPGRARSKLERLGLKVSTRYTTNIDYEFGIVVGQDPRSGTKVTKGSTVKIIVNAEAR
;
A
#
# COMPACT_ATOMS: atom_id res chain seq x y z
N ILE A 1 -19.24 -0.28 1.67
CA ILE A 1 -19.90 -1.17 0.67
C ILE A 1 -19.05 -1.24 -0.61
N PRO A 2 -19.00 -2.37 -1.31
CA PRO A 2 -18.37 -2.47 -2.63
C PRO A 2 -19.09 -1.61 -3.67
N GLN A 3 -18.36 -1.09 -4.68
CA GLN A 3 -18.94 -0.29 -5.76
C GLN A 3 -20.16 -0.97 -6.42
N GLY A 4 -20.10 -2.28 -6.66
CA GLY A 4 -21.20 -3.03 -7.27
C GLY A 4 -22.49 -2.97 -6.45
N GLN A 5 -22.38 -3.04 -5.12
CA GLN A 5 -23.53 -2.95 -4.22
C GLN A 5 -24.09 -1.53 -4.17
N ALA A 6 -23.22 -0.51 -4.18
CA ALA A 6 -23.65 0.88 -4.22
C ALA A 6 -24.44 1.20 -5.50
N ARG A 7 -23.98 0.67 -6.64
CA ARG A 7 -24.66 0.82 -7.93
C ARG A 7 -26.07 0.23 -7.90
N LEU A 8 -26.22 -0.99 -7.40
CA LEU A 8 -27.53 -1.65 -7.31
C LEU A 8 -28.50 -0.88 -6.42
N GLN A 9 -28.01 -0.32 -5.31
CA GLN A 9 -28.83 0.51 -4.43
C GLN A 9 -29.33 1.77 -5.14
N LEU A 10 -28.47 2.46 -5.89
CA LEU A 10 -28.84 3.65 -6.65
C LEU A 10 -29.86 3.33 -7.75
N GLU A 11 -29.63 2.27 -8.52
CA GLU A 11 -30.55 1.83 -9.57
C GLU A 11 -31.93 1.44 -8.99
N SER A 12 -31.98 0.81 -7.80
CA SER A 12 -33.23 0.42 -7.15
C SER A 12 -34.13 1.59 -6.74
N ILE A 13 -33.55 2.79 -6.60
CA ILE A 13 -34.26 4.03 -6.25
C ILE A 13 -34.31 5.02 -7.43
N ASN A 14 -34.13 4.52 -8.66
CA ASN A 14 -34.13 5.29 -9.91
C ASN A 14 -33.09 6.43 -9.92
N LEU A 15 -31.98 6.30 -9.21
CA LEU A 15 -30.85 7.24 -9.28
C LEU A 15 -29.83 6.74 -10.30
N VAL A 16 -29.12 7.69 -10.91
CA VAL A 16 -28.14 7.42 -11.97
C VAL A 16 -26.74 7.52 -11.39
N VAL A 17 -25.87 6.57 -11.71
CA VAL A 17 -24.44 6.66 -11.34
C VAL A 17 -23.77 7.70 -12.24
N GLY A 18 -23.18 8.71 -11.61
CA GLY A 18 -22.41 9.75 -12.27
C GLY A 18 -20.93 9.40 -12.39
N THR A 19 -20.09 10.39 -12.13
CA THR A 19 -18.64 10.21 -12.19
C THR A 19 -18.14 9.33 -11.06
N ILE A 20 -17.15 8.48 -11.37
CA ILE A 20 -16.46 7.66 -10.38
C ILE A 20 -15.05 8.21 -10.23
N SER A 21 -14.78 8.82 -9.07
CA SER A 21 -13.45 9.31 -8.71
C SER A 21 -12.74 8.30 -7.80
N ARG A 22 -11.42 8.16 -7.98
CA ARG A 22 -10.58 7.23 -7.22
C ARG A 22 -9.66 8.02 -6.31
N GLU A 23 -9.65 7.70 -5.02
CA GLU A 23 -8.76 8.33 -4.03
C GLU A 23 -7.91 7.28 -3.32
N LEU A 24 -6.65 7.59 -3.04
CA LEU A 24 -5.78 6.73 -2.23
C LEU A 24 -6.28 6.75 -0.79
N HIS A 25 -6.64 5.58 -0.25
CA HIS A 25 -7.14 5.50 1.12
C HIS A 25 -6.57 4.26 1.80
N GLY A 26 -5.76 4.47 2.84
CA GLY A 26 -5.03 3.39 3.49
C GLY A 26 -5.93 2.42 4.27
N SER A 27 -6.99 2.91 4.89
CA SER A 27 -7.86 2.10 5.75
C SER A 27 -9.11 1.53 5.05
N ILE A 28 -9.33 1.86 3.77
CA ILE A 28 -10.51 1.41 3.02
C ILE A 28 -10.02 0.51 1.89
N SER A 29 -10.53 -0.72 1.85
CA SER A 29 -10.21 -1.70 0.82
C SER A 29 -10.40 -1.13 -0.58
N LYS A 30 -9.55 -1.59 -1.52
CA LYS A 30 -9.66 -1.23 -2.93
C LYS A 30 -11.08 -1.50 -3.44
N ASP A 31 -11.58 -0.57 -4.25
CA ASP A 31 -12.90 -0.58 -4.91
C ASP A 31 -14.11 -0.49 -3.95
N ALA A 32 -13.88 -0.20 -2.66
CA ALA A 32 -14.94 0.18 -1.74
C ALA A 32 -15.28 1.68 -1.86
N VAL A 33 -16.57 2.01 -1.70
CA VAL A 33 -17.05 3.39 -1.74
C VAL A 33 -16.61 4.14 -0.48
N ILE A 34 -15.93 5.27 -0.67
CA ILE A 34 -15.52 6.22 0.37
C ILE A 34 -16.67 7.17 0.66
N SER A 35 -17.23 7.78 -0.38
CA SER A 35 -18.33 8.74 -0.27
C SER A 35 -19.13 8.82 -1.57
N THR A 36 -20.31 9.41 -1.47
CA THR A 36 -21.20 9.72 -2.59
C THR A 36 -21.57 11.20 -2.55
N ASP A 37 -21.88 11.76 -3.70
CA ASP A 37 -22.40 13.12 -3.84
C ASP A 37 -23.58 13.13 -4.81
N PRO A 38 -24.82 13.37 -4.34
CA PRO A 38 -25.20 13.69 -2.96
C PRO A 38 -24.91 12.56 -1.96
N PRO A 39 -24.65 12.86 -0.67
CA PRO A 39 -24.33 11.86 0.34
C PRO A 39 -25.53 10.96 0.67
N ALA A 40 -25.23 9.78 1.23
CA ALA A 40 -26.24 8.83 1.65
C ALA A 40 -27.23 9.46 2.65
N GLY A 41 -28.53 9.25 2.43
CA GLY A 41 -29.61 9.84 3.23
C GLY A 41 -30.15 11.16 2.68
N THR A 42 -29.54 11.76 1.67
CA THR A 42 -30.09 12.92 0.98
C THR A 42 -31.33 12.53 0.16
N ARG A 43 -32.42 13.29 0.30
CA ARG A 43 -33.59 13.18 -0.59
C ARG A 43 -33.24 13.80 -1.93
N ALA A 44 -33.30 13.00 -2.99
CA ALA A 44 -33.06 13.43 -4.35
C ALA A 44 -34.20 12.96 -5.26
N PRO A 45 -34.59 13.75 -6.29
CA PRO A 45 -35.53 13.29 -7.31
C PRO A 45 -35.01 12.06 -8.05
N ALA A 46 -35.93 11.23 -8.57
CA ALA A 46 -35.59 10.19 -9.52
C ALA A 46 -34.86 10.77 -10.74
N GLY A 47 -33.86 10.06 -11.25
CA GLY A 47 -32.96 10.51 -12.31
C GLY A 47 -31.79 11.36 -11.84
N THR A 48 -31.70 11.67 -10.54
CA THR A 48 -30.55 12.43 -10.01
C THR A 48 -29.26 11.65 -10.18
N VAL A 49 -28.22 12.34 -10.64
CA VAL A 49 -26.89 11.79 -10.83
C VAL A 49 -26.14 11.79 -9.50
N VAL A 50 -25.64 10.63 -9.09
CA VAL A 50 -24.84 10.45 -7.87
C VAL A 50 -23.41 10.13 -8.25
N ASN A 51 -22.50 11.05 -7.94
CA ASN A 51 -21.07 10.83 -8.08
C ASN A 51 -20.59 9.92 -6.96
N ILE A 52 -19.66 9.03 -7.28
CA ILE A 52 -19.11 8.04 -6.33
C ILE A 52 -17.62 8.28 -6.21
N LYS A 53 -17.15 8.40 -4.97
CA LYS A 53 -15.73 8.36 -4.66
C LYS A 53 -15.40 6.97 -4.12
N ILE A 54 -14.46 6.28 -4.75
CA ILE A 54 -14.02 4.93 -4.35
C ILE A 54 -12.56 4.93 -3.92
N SER A 55 -12.21 3.97 -3.06
CA SER A 55 -10.84 3.76 -2.62
C SER A 55 -10.02 3.04 -3.68
N SER A 56 -8.83 3.56 -3.94
CA SER A 56 -7.78 2.87 -4.71
C SER A 56 -7.03 1.83 -3.87
N GLY A 57 -7.36 1.71 -2.58
CA GLY A 57 -6.66 0.89 -1.59
C GLY A 57 -5.35 1.52 -1.13
N GLU A 58 -4.57 0.74 -0.38
CA GLU A 58 -3.22 1.10 0.02
C GLU A 58 -2.26 1.14 -1.18
N SER A 59 -1.35 2.12 -1.20
CA SER A 59 -0.20 2.09 -2.10
C SER A 59 0.74 0.95 -1.71
N LEU A 60 0.55 -0.23 -2.31
CA LEU A 60 1.42 -1.38 -2.07
C LEU A 60 2.68 -1.29 -2.94
N VAL A 61 3.80 -1.65 -2.33
CA VAL A 61 5.13 -1.70 -2.92
C VAL A 61 5.67 -3.10 -2.70
N THR A 62 6.30 -3.67 -3.73
CA THR A 62 6.97 -4.97 -3.61
C THR A 62 8.35 -4.77 -3.01
N VAL A 63 8.64 -5.44 -1.89
CA VAL A 63 9.94 -5.41 -1.24
C VAL A 63 10.97 -6.07 -2.16
N PRO A 64 12.01 -5.36 -2.61
CA PRO A 64 13.03 -5.93 -3.47
C PRO A 64 14.02 -6.78 -2.65
N SER A 65 14.73 -7.68 -3.35
CA SER A 65 15.90 -8.33 -2.77
C SER A 65 17.05 -7.33 -2.59
N VAL A 66 17.59 -7.31 -1.37
CA VAL A 66 18.80 -6.59 -0.96
C VAL A 66 19.89 -7.52 -0.40
N PHE A 67 19.69 -8.83 -0.47
CA PHE A 67 20.68 -9.83 -0.08
C PHE A 67 22.01 -9.66 -0.83
N LYS A 68 23.13 -9.86 -0.13
CA LYS A 68 24.51 -9.66 -0.61
C LYS A 68 24.80 -8.26 -1.15
N LYS A 69 24.01 -7.24 -0.79
CA LYS A 69 24.31 -5.83 -1.11
C LYS A 69 24.95 -5.16 0.10
N SER A 70 25.78 -4.15 -0.17
CA SER A 70 26.21 -3.20 0.88
C SER A 70 25.00 -2.52 1.53
N PRO A 71 25.03 -2.20 2.83
CA PRO A 71 23.94 -1.53 3.55
C PRO A 71 23.51 -0.22 2.88
N GLY A 72 24.46 0.57 2.35
CA GLY A 72 24.16 1.81 1.61
C GLY A 72 23.31 1.56 0.36
N ARG A 73 23.76 0.65 -0.53
CA ARG A 73 22.98 0.27 -1.73
C ARG A 73 21.62 -0.34 -1.39
N ALA A 74 21.55 -1.18 -0.35
CA ALA A 74 20.31 -1.77 0.12
C ALA A 74 19.33 -0.68 0.56
N ARG A 75 19.80 0.26 1.39
CA ARG A 75 19.02 1.38 1.89
C ARG A 75 18.48 2.25 0.77
N SER A 76 19.34 2.73 -0.13
CA SER A 76 18.90 3.57 -1.25
C SER A 76 17.90 2.85 -2.16
N LYS A 77 18.02 1.53 -2.35
CA LYS A 77 17.06 0.75 -3.15
C LYS A 77 15.67 0.70 -2.51
N LEU A 78 15.60 0.56 -1.20
CA LEU A 78 14.35 0.51 -0.44
C LEU A 78 13.72 1.91 -0.33
N GLU A 79 14.51 2.93 -0.01
CA GLU A 79 14.04 4.32 0.12
C GLU A 79 13.50 4.89 -1.19
N ARG A 80 14.09 4.54 -2.35
CA ARG A 80 13.55 4.90 -3.68
C ARG A 80 12.16 4.38 -3.93
N LEU A 81 11.77 3.29 -3.27
CA LEU A 81 10.42 2.73 -3.34
C LEU A 81 9.48 3.33 -2.28
N GLY A 82 9.93 4.31 -1.52
CA GLY A 82 9.20 4.91 -0.41
C GLY A 82 9.12 4.02 0.82
N LEU A 83 10.02 3.04 0.97
CA LEU A 83 10.11 2.20 2.15
C LEU A 83 11.09 2.80 3.17
N LYS A 84 10.79 2.65 4.45
CA LYS A 84 11.71 3.01 5.54
C LYS A 84 12.66 1.85 5.77
N VAL A 85 13.86 2.14 6.27
CA VAL A 85 14.90 1.11 6.49
C VAL A 85 15.34 1.14 7.94
N SER A 86 15.38 -0.04 8.57
CA SER A 86 16.02 -0.24 9.87
C SER A 86 17.15 -1.24 9.72
N THR A 87 18.25 -1.06 10.46
CA THR A 87 19.42 -1.93 10.35
C THR A 87 19.59 -2.70 11.65
N ARG A 88 19.80 -4.01 11.52
CA ARG A 88 20.26 -4.89 12.60
C ARG A 88 21.60 -5.48 12.22
N TYR A 89 22.51 -5.60 13.18
CA TYR A 89 23.80 -6.25 12.97
C TYR A 89 23.76 -7.69 13.46
N THR A 90 24.53 -8.55 12.79
CA THR A 90 24.80 -9.93 13.18
C THR A 90 26.24 -10.25 12.84
N THR A 91 26.77 -11.35 13.35
CA THR A 91 28.10 -11.84 13.02
C THR A 91 27.95 -13.28 12.54
N ASN A 92 28.41 -13.53 11.32
CA ASN A 92 28.44 -14.84 10.70
C ASN A 92 29.68 -14.94 9.82
N ILE A 93 30.56 -15.87 10.16
CA ILE A 93 31.83 -16.10 9.46
C ILE A 93 31.67 -16.72 8.07
N ASP A 94 30.50 -17.29 7.76
CA ASP A 94 30.20 -17.88 6.45
C ASP A 94 29.91 -16.81 5.39
N TYR A 95 29.78 -15.55 5.78
CA TYR A 95 29.46 -14.43 4.90
C TYR A 95 30.51 -13.33 5.01
N GLU A 96 30.69 -12.60 3.91
CA GLU A 96 31.50 -11.38 3.90
C GLU A 96 30.99 -10.38 4.95
N PHE A 97 31.89 -9.63 5.59
CA PHE A 97 31.51 -8.55 6.48
C PHE A 97 31.11 -7.31 5.67
N GLY A 98 30.21 -6.49 6.23
CA GLY A 98 29.73 -5.28 5.59
C GLY A 98 28.65 -5.50 4.51
N ILE A 99 28.12 -6.72 4.35
CA ILE A 99 27.01 -7.01 3.44
C ILE A 99 25.71 -7.35 4.19
N VAL A 100 24.59 -7.12 3.52
CA VAL A 100 23.27 -7.56 3.98
C VAL A 100 23.12 -9.06 3.78
N VAL A 101 22.95 -9.80 4.87
CA VAL A 101 22.76 -11.26 4.89
C VAL A 101 21.30 -11.64 5.12
N GLY A 102 20.44 -10.69 5.48
CA GLY A 102 19.02 -10.95 5.66
C GLY A 102 18.18 -9.69 5.51
N GLN A 103 16.90 -9.89 5.26
CA GLN A 103 15.91 -8.81 5.26
C GLN A 103 14.57 -9.31 5.76
N ASP A 104 13.81 -8.40 6.37
CA ASP A 104 12.46 -8.64 6.83
C ASP A 104 11.63 -7.35 6.63
N PRO A 105 10.53 -7.37 5.85
CA PRO A 105 9.96 -8.51 5.16
C PRO A 105 10.84 -9.11 4.04
N ARG A 106 10.55 -10.36 3.68
CA ARG A 106 11.27 -11.09 2.63
C ARG A 106 11.08 -10.42 1.26
N SER A 107 12.04 -10.67 0.36
CA SER A 107 11.90 -10.23 -1.03
C SER A 107 10.62 -10.78 -1.66
N GLY A 108 9.94 -9.95 -2.45
CA GLY A 108 8.66 -10.30 -3.08
C GLY A 108 7.43 -10.05 -2.21
N THR A 109 7.60 -9.80 -0.91
CA THR A 109 6.48 -9.40 -0.04
C THR A 109 5.93 -8.05 -0.48
N LYS A 110 4.60 -7.91 -0.55
CA LYS A 110 3.93 -6.63 -0.77
C LYS A 110 3.69 -5.95 0.57
N VAL A 111 4.13 -4.71 0.71
CA VAL A 111 3.96 -3.89 1.91
C VAL A 111 3.41 -2.53 1.54
N THR A 112 2.81 -1.82 2.49
CA THR A 112 2.39 -0.44 2.25
C THR A 112 3.60 0.46 2.07
N LYS A 113 3.49 1.43 1.16
CA LYS A 113 4.48 2.51 1.04
C LYS A 113 4.62 3.21 2.40
N GLY A 114 5.85 3.43 2.84
CA GLY A 114 6.17 3.94 4.18
C GLY A 114 6.41 2.85 5.22
N SER A 115 6.15 1.59 4.91
CA SER A 115 6.51 0.44 5.77
C SER A 115 8.02 0.36 5.99
N THR A 116 8.41 -0.15 7.15
CA THR A 116 9.81 -0.36 7.52
C THR A 116 10.29 -1.75 7.11
N VAL A 117 11.38 -1.79 6.35
CA VAL A 117 12.14 -3.01 6.04
C VAL A 117 13.37 -3.06 6.92
N LYS A 118 13.51 -4.11 7.70
CA LYS A 118 14.70 -4.41 8.51
C LYS A 118 15.72 -5.14 7.64
N ILE A 119 16.91 -4.58 7.51
CA ILE A 119 18.05 -5.26 6.90
C ILE A 119 18.96 -5.80 7.99
N ILE A 120 19.47 -7.01 7.79
CA ILE A 120 20.41 -7.67 8.68
C ILE A 120 21.78 -7.60 8.01
N VAL A 121 22.68 -6.81 8.58
CA VAL A 121 24.04 -6.60 8.06
C VAL A 121 24.99 -7.47 8.86
N ASN A 122 25.82 -8.24 8.14
CA ASN A 122 26.91 -8.96 8.76
C ASN A 122 28.02 -7.99 9.12
N ALA A 123 28.39 -7.93 10.39
CA ALA A 123 29.42 -7.06 10.91
C ALA A 123 30.40 -7.89 11.74
N GLU A 124 31.63 -7.41 11.77
CA GLU A 124 32.67 -7.96 12.63
C GLU A 124 32.22 -7.87 14.09
N ALA A 125 32.50 -8.92 14.87
CA ALA A 125 32.37 -8.84 16.31
C ALA A 125 33.38 -7.78 16.81
N ARG A 126 32.89 -6.80 17.55
CA ARG A 126 33.75 -5.84 18.25
C ARG A 126 34.42 -6.48 19.45
#